data_AF-A0A971PHK2-F1
#
_entry.id   AF-A0A971PHK2-F1
#
_cell.length_a   1.000
_cell.length_b   1.000
_cell.length_c   1.000
_cell.angle_alpha   90.00
_cell.angle_beta   90.00
_cell.angle_gamma   90.00
#
_symmetry.space_group_name_H-M   'P 1'
#
loop_
_entity.id
_entity.type
_entity.pdbx_description
1 polymer ?
#
loop_
_entity_poly.entity_id
_entity_poly.type
_entity_poly.pdbx_seq_one_letter_code
_entity_poly.pdbx_strand_id
1 'polypeptide(L)'
;MRPASRNLLCILLLVSVGFNLFFIAGYRRARSTLDKLKSDRGYIQLLSRTLHFTPEQEEKLVEIRQRLQEETAEFNRSHSPEIDAFWDEVVKDNPDPDRILELEQSLAEKRIEMRQRMVGLIQEAFGCLTPAQRRDFAQMIKERSFLKQL
;
A
#
# COMPACT_ATOMS: atom_id res chain seq x y z
N MET A 1 52.40 -16.26 21.68
CA MET A 1 50.99 -15.96 21.38
C MET A 1 50.13 -17.09 21.95
N ARG A 2 49.31 -16.83 22.97
CA ARG A 2 48.43 -17.88 23.56
C ARG A 2 47.34 -18.23 22.55
N PRO A 3 47.03 -19.51 22.32
CA PRO A 3 45.96 -19.88 21.38
C PRO A 3 44.67 -19.29 21.93
N ALA A 4 43.99 -18.43 21.17
CA ALA A 4 42.61 -18.08 21.46
C ALA A 4 41.86 -19.40 21.62
N SER A 5 41.40 -19.68 22.84
CA SER A 5 40.95 -21.02 23.22
C SER A 5 39.85 -21.44 22.27
N ARG A 6 39.91 -22.68 21.78
CA ARG A 6 38.91 -23.28 20.88
C ARG A 6 37.46 -22.91 21.24
N ASN A 7 37.20 -22.74 22.54
CA ASN A 7 35.92 -22.30 23.11
C ASN A 7 35.50 -20.91 22.64
N LEU A 8 36.40 -19.92 22.58
CA LEU A 8 36.10 -18.58 22.07
C LEU A 8 35.73 -18.62 20.58
N LEU A 9 36.45 -19.42 19.78
CA LEU A 9 36.13 -19.61 18.36
C LEU A 9 34.78 -20.31 18.18
N CYS A 10 34.47 -21.32 18.99
CA CYS A 10 33.16 -21.97 18.99
C CYS A 10 32.03 -21.00 19.39
N ILE A 11 32.25 -20.15 20.40
CA ILE A 11 31.27 -19.14 20.82
C ILE A 11 31.04 -18.13 19.70
N LEU A 12 32.10 -17.61 19.07
CA LEU A 12 31.98 -16.68 17.94
C LEU A 12 31.26 -17.32 16.75
N LEU A 13 31.52 -18.59 16.46
CA LEU A 13 30.82 -19.34 15.42
C LEU A 13 29.33 -19.46 15.74
N LEU A 14 28.97 -19.87 16.96
CA LEU A 14 27.57 -20.01 17.39
C LEU A 14 26.83 -18.66 17.34
N VAL A 15 27.48 -17.59 17.78
CA VAL A 15 26.94 -16.23 17.71
C VAL A 15 26.74 -15.81 16.25
N SER A 16 27.72 -16.05 15.38
CA SER A 16 27.63 -15.75 13.94
C SER A 16 26.50 -16.52 13.26
N VAL A 17 26.38 -17.83 13.52
CA VAL A 17 25.30 -18.66 13.01
C VAL A 17 23.95 -18.17 13.52
N GLY A 18 23.85 -17.83 14.81
CA GLY A 18 22.66 -17.25 15.41
C GLY A 18 22.23 -15.96 14.70
N PHE A 19 23.15 -15.01 14.53
CA PHE A 19 22.87 -13.76 13.81
C PHE A 19 22.41 -13.99 12.37
N ASN A 20 23.04 -14.92 11.65
CA ASN A 20 22.64 -15.27 10.29
C ASN A 20 21.23 -15.86 10.24
N LEU A 21 20.86 -16.74 11.18
CA LEU A 21 19.51 -17.29 11.27
C LEU A 21 18.48 -16.20 11.57
N PHE A 22 18.76 -15.28 12.50
CA PHE A 22 17.90 -14.14 12.77
C PHE A 22 17.75 -13.21 11.56
N PHE A 23 18.84 -12.97 10.83
CA PHE A 23 18.80 -12.14 9.62
C PHE A 23 17.96 -12.78 8.51
N ILE A 24 18.13 -14.08 8.25
CA ILE A 24 17.34 -14.82 7.26
C ILE A 24 15.86 -14.84 7.66
N ALA A 25 15.55 -15.11 8.93
CA ALA A 25 14.18 -15.10 9.43
C ALA A 25 13.53 -13.71 9.31
N GLY A 26 14.27 -12.66 9.70
CA GLY A 26 13.85 -11.26 9.57
C GLY A 26 13.60 -10.86 8.12
N TYR A 27 14.52 -11.19 7.22
CA TYR A 27 14.38 -10.92 5.78
C TYR A 27 13.18 -11.66 5.17
N ARG A 28 12.99 -12.95 5.47
CA ARG A 28 11.84 -13.72 4.98
C ARG A 28 10.52 -13.15 5.50
N ARG A 29 10.48 -12.70 6.76
CA ARG A 29 9.31 -12.04 7.34
C ARG A 29 9.01 -10.72 6.65
N ALA A 30 10.01 -9.85 6.49
CA ALA A 30 9.85 -8.56 5.81
C ALA A 30 9.37 -8.72 4.36
N ARG A 31 9.97 -9.68 3.62
CA ARG A 31 9.59 -9.98 2.25
C ARG A 31 8.16 -10.53 2.14
N SER A 32 7.77 -11.42 3.05
CA SER A 32 6.39 -11.94 3.09
C SER A 32 5.37 -10.83 3.36
N THR A 33 5.67 -9.86 4.23
CA THR A 33 4.79 -8.71 4.48
C THR A 33 4.69 -7.81 3.24
N LEU A 34 5.82 -7.53 2.57
CA LEU A 34 5.84 -6.79 1.31
C LEU A 34 5.05 -7.48 0.20
N ASP A 35 5.17 -8.81 0.08
CA ASP A 35 4.43 -9.57 -0.93
C ASP A 35 2.92 -9.57 -0.65
N LYS A 36 2.50 -9.52 0.62
CA LYS A 36 1.08 -9.37 0.98
C LYS A 36 0.51 -8.03 0.54
N LEU A 37 1.27 -6.94 0.64
CA LEU A 37 0.82 -5.62 0.19
C LEU A 37 0.55 -5.54 -1.32
N LYS A 38 1.14 -6.44 -2.11
CA LYS A 38 0.93 -6.50 -3.56
C LYS A 38 -0.43 -7.07 -3.96
N SER A 39 -1.15 -7.71 -3.04
CA SER A 39 -2.45 -8.35 -3.31
C SER A 39 -3.54 -7.74 -2.45
N ASP A 40 -4.77 -7.71 -2.96
CA ASP A 40 -5.90 -7.14 -2.21
C ASP A 40 -6.20 -7.95 -0.95
N ARG A 41 -6.24 -9.27 -1.09
CA ARG A 41 -6.40 -10.18 0.06
C ARG A 41 -5.27 -10.04 1.07
N GLY A 42 -4.01 -9.97 0.61
CA GLY A 42 -2.86 -9.83 1.50
C GLY A 42 -2.88 -8.51 2.28
N TYR A 43 -3.31 -7.41 1.65
CA TYR A 43 -3.49 -6.14 2.34
C TYR A 43 -4.60 -6.20 3.40
N ILE A 44 -5.77 -6.76 3.06
CA ILE A 44 -6.87 -6.90 4.03
C ILE A 44 -6.47 -7.82 5.19
N GLN A 45 -5.73 -8.90 4.93
CA GLN A 45 -5.19 -9.75 6.00
C GLN A 45 -4.23 -9.01 6.93
N LEU A 46 -3.48 -8.02 6.44
CA LEU A 46 -2.62 -7.20 7.29
C LEU A 46 -3.46 -6.28 8.19
N LEU A 47 -4.52 -5.68 7.65
CA LEU A 47 -5.46 -4.88 8.45
C LEU A 47 -6.19 -5.73 9.49
N SER A 48 -6.61 -6.93 9.13
CA SER A 48 -7.33 -7.84 10.02
C SER A 48 -6.50 -8.25 11.24
N ARG A 49 -5.17 -8.32 11.14
CA ARG A 49 -4.30 -8.58 12.30
C ARG A 49 -4.41 -7.52 13.40
N THR A 50 -4.69 -6.28 13.00
CA THR A 50 -4.78 -5.13 13.91
C THR A 50 -6.23 -4.85 14.31
N LEU A 51 -7.16 -4.96 13.36
CA LEU A 51 -8.56 -4.58 13.54
C LEU A 51 -9.49 -5.78 13.82
N HIS A 52 -8.94 -6.99 13.82
CA HIS A 52 -9.62 -8.25 14.12
C HIS A 52 -10.92 -8.40 13.32
N PHE A 53 -10.82 -8.39 12.00
CA PHE A 53 -11.98 -8.54 11.13
C PHE A 53 -12.56 -9.95 11.23
N THR A 54 -13.89 -10.06 11.12
CA THR A 54 -14.53 -11.37 10.91
C THR A 54 -14.28 -11.86 9.48
N PRO A 55 -14.41 -13.17 9.21
CA PRO A 55 -14.27 -13.68 7.84
C PRO A 55 -15.19 -12.99 6.82
N GLU A 56 -16.40 -12.64 7.22
CA GLU A 56 -17.37 -11.92 6.37
C GLU A 56 -16.92 -10.48 6.10
N GLN A 57 -16.38 -9.80 7.11
CA GLN A 57 -15.81 -8.46 6.96
C GLN A 57 -14.59 -8.49 6.03
N GLU A 58 -13.71 -9.48 6.19
CA GLU A 58 -12.54 -9.65 5.32
C GLU A 58 -12.93 -9.81 3.86
N GLU A 59 -13.85 -10.73 3.55
CA GLU A 59 -14.25 -10.99 2.17
C GLU A 59 -14.90 -9.75 1.54
N LYS A 60 -15.76 -9.06 2.28
CA LYS A 60 -16.41 -7.85 1.81
C LYS A 60 -15.41 -6.72 1.55
N LEU A 61 -14.40 -6.56 2.42
CA LEU A 61 -13.36 -5.55 2.23
C LEU A 61 -12.41 -5.89 1.08
N VAL A 62 -12.19 -7.18 0.79
CA VAL A 62 -11.43 -7.61 -0.40
C VAL A 62 -12.19 -7.21 -1.67
N GLU A 63 -13.50 -7.48 -1.74
CA GLU A 63 -14.34 -7.08 -2.88
C GLU A 63 -14.31 -5.56 -3.09
N ILE A 64 -14.50 -4.78 -2.02
CA ILE A 64 -14.48 -3.31 -2.12
C ILE A 64 -13.11 -2.80 -2.57
N ARG A 65 -12.02 -3.43 -2.11
CA ARG A 65 -10.67 -3.05 -2.52
C ARG A 65 -10.41 -3.37 -4.00
N GLN A 66 -10.89 -4.51 -4.49
CA GLN A 66 -10.82 -4.86 -5.91
C GLN A 66 -11.54 -3.80 -6.76
N ARG A 67 -12.76 -3.43 -6.37
CA ARG A 67 -13.54 -2.37 -7.04
C ARG A 67 -12.80 -1.02 -7.03
N LEU A 68 -12.15 -0.65 -5.93
CA LEU A 68 -11.32 0.57 -5.87
C LEU A 68 -10.15 0.53 -6.87
N GLN A 69 -9.49 -0.62 -7.01
CA GLN A 69 -8.41 -0.79 -7.99
C GLN A 69 -8.93 -0.76 -9.42
N GLU A 70 -10.06 -1.41 -9.68
CA GLU A 70 -10.72 -1.41 -10.99
C GLU A 70 -11.15 -0.01 -11.42
N GLU A 71 -11.81 0.75 -10.55
CA GLU A 71 -12.18 2.15 -10.80
C GLU A 71 -10.96 3.03 -11.13
N THR A 72 -9.85 2.80 -10.42
CA THR A 72 -8.59 3.52 -10.67
C THR A 72 -7.98 3.11 -12.02
N ALA A 73 -7.97 1.82 -12.33
CA ALA A 73 -7.44 1.30 -13.57
C ALA A 73 -8.29 1.72 -14.78
N GLU A 74 -9.61 1.72 -14.64
CA GLU A 74 -10.55 2.19 -15.65
C GLU A 74 -10.39 3.69 -15.90
N PHE A 75 -10.29 4.50 -14.84
CA PHE A 75 -10.00 5.93 -14.96
C PHE A 75 -8.71 6.18 -15.76
N ASN A 76 -7.62 5.51 -15.38
CA ASN A 76 -6.35 5.66 -16.08
C ASN A 76 -6.42 5.18 -17.53
N ARG A 77 -7.16 4.10 -17.81
CA ARG A 77 -7.31 3.57 -19.17
C ARG A 77 -8.15 4.48 -20.06
N SER A 78 -9.26 5.00 -19.53
CA SER A 78 -10.18 5.90 -20.25
C SER A 78 -9.57 7.27 -20.53
N HIS A 79 -8.65 7.73 -19.68
CA HIS A 79 -8.03 9.05 -19.78
C HIS A 79 -6.53 9.00 -20.11
N SER A 80 -5.99 7.82 -20.45
CA SER A 80 -4.58 7.67 -20.84
C SER A 80 -4.18 8.70 -21.90
N PRO A 81 -4.95 8.93 -22.98
CA PRO A 81 -4.54 9.88 -24.02
C PRO A 81 -4.36 11.31 -23.50
N GLU A 82 -5.16 11.75 -22.54
CA GLU A 82 -5.06 13.10 -21.96
C GLU A 82 -3.93 13.19 -20.94
N ILE A 83 -3.70 12.12 -20.18
CA ILE A 83 -2.55 12.00 -19.26
C ILE A 83 -1.25 12.01 -20.06
N ASP A 84 -1.20 11.26 -21.17
CA ASP A 84 -0.07 11.19 -22.08
C ASP A 84 0.16 12.57 -22.72
N ALA A 85 -0.89 13.22 -23.22
CA ALA A 85 -0.81 14.58 -23.77
C ALA A 85 -0.31 15.62 -22.76
N PHE A 86 -0.71 15.50 -21.49
CA PHE A 86 -0.20 16.36 -20.41
C PHE A 86 1.31 16.17 -20.23
N TRP A 87 1.78 14.92 -20.15
CA TRP A 87 3.21 14.65 -20.00
C TRP A 87 4.00 15.06 -21.23
N ASP A 88 3.48 14.79 -22.43
CA ASP A 88 4.09 15.16 -23.71
C ASP A 88 4.26 16.69 -23.82
N GLU A 89 3.33 17.49 -23.28
CA GLU A 89 3.48 18.94 -23.22
C GLU A 89 4.55 19.36 -22.22
N VAL A 90 4.53 18.79 -21.02
CA VAL A 90 5.44 19.13 -19.91
C VAL A 90 6.91 18.86 -20.25
N VAL A 91 7.19 17.83 -21.07
CA VAL A 91 8.58 17.43 -21.41
C VAL A 91 9.16 18.15 -22.64
N LYS A 92 8.41 19.05 -23.30
CA LYS A 92 8.92 19.84 -24.42
C LYS A 92 10.04 20.79 -23.98
N ASP A 93 10.95 21.11 -24.91
CA ASP A 93 12.00 22.11 -24.67
C ASP A 93 11.44 23.51 -24.37
N ASN A 94 10.26 23.82 -24.91
CA ASN A 94 9.50 25.03 -24.63
C ASN A 94 8.02 24.68 -24.38
N PRO A 95 7.66 24.29 -23.15
CA PRO A 95 6.30 23.87 -22.81
C PRO A 95 5.33 25.06 -22.87
N ASP A 96 4.12 24.83 -23.38
CA ASP A 96 3.05 25.83 -23.38
C ASP A 96 2.28 25.80 -22.04
N PRO A 97 2.41 26.84 -21.19
CA PRO A 97 1.76 26.87 -19.88
C PRO A 97 0.23 26.91 -19.97
N ASP A 98 -0.34 27.54 -21.01
CA ASP A 98 -1.79 27.63 -21.16
C ASP A 98 -2.36 26.26 -21.55
N ARG A 99 -1.64 25.53 -22.41
CA ARG A 99 -2.01 24.16 -22.79
C ARG A 99 -1.93 23.18 -21.61
N ILE A 100 -0.91 23.30 -20.77
CA ILE A 100 -0.78 22.48 -19.55
C ILE A 100 -1.95 22.74 -18.60
N LEU A 101 -2.32 24.01 -18.39
CA LEU A 101 -3.44 24.38 -17.53
C LEU A 101 -4.77 23.84 -18.07
N GLU A 102 -4.99 23.90 -19.37
CA GLU A 102 -6.19 23.34 -20.02
C GLU A 102 -6.30 21.82 -19.78
N LEU A 103 -5.20 21.08 -20.00
CA LEU A 103 -5.13 19.63 -19.78
C LEU A 103 -5.35 19.26 -18.31
N GLU A 104 -4.72 19.99 -17.38
CA GLU A 104 -4.88 19.77 -15.95
C GLU A 104 -6.31 20.09 -15.49
N GLN A 105 -6.93 21.16 -15.98
CA GLN A 105 -8.33 21.48 -15.65
C GLN A 105 -9.28 20.36 -16.10
N SER A 106 -9.11 19.87 -17.33
CA SER A 106 -9.92 18.77 -17.85
C SER A 106 -9.75 17.51 -16.99
N LEU A 107 -8.51 17.12 -16.69
CA LEU A 107 -8.22 15.96 -15.84
C LEU A 107 -8.74 16.17 -14.40
N ALA A 108 -8.68 17.38 -13.86
CA ALA A 108 -9.17 17.69 -12.52
C ALA A 108 -10.69 17.49 -12.41
N GLU A 109 -11.46 17.93 -13.40
CA GLU A 109 -12.92 17.70 -13.46
C GLU A 109 -13.26 16.21 -13.44
N LYS A 110 -12.58 15.41 -14.26
CA LYS A 110 -12.77 13.95 -14.31
C LYS A 110 -12.33 13.26 -13.00
N ARG A 111 -11.28 13.76 -12.36
CA ARG A 111 -10.83 13.27 -11.04
C ARG A 111 -11.85 13.58 -9.95
N ILE A 112 -12.64 14.64 -10.05
CA ILE A 112 -13.72 14.93 -9.10
C ILE A 112 -14.77 13.82 -9.17
N GLU A 113 -15.20 13.43 -10.36
CA GLU A 113 -16.18 12.35 -10.55
C GLU A 113 -15.66 11.01 -10.00
N MET A 114 -14.42 10.65 -10.35
CA MET A 114 -13.75 9.47 -9.81
C MET A 114 -13.69 9.51 -8.27
N ARG A 115 -13.34 10.66 -7.69
CA ARG A 115 -13.26 10.83 -6.23
C ARG A 115 -14.62 10.64 -5.57
N GLN A 116 -15.71 11.09 -6.19
CA GLN A 116 -17.06 10.88 -5.67
C GLN A 116 -17.41 9.38 -5.64
N ARG A 117 -17.10 8.63 -6.70
CA ARG A 117 -17.26 7.16 -6.71
C ARG A 117 -16.44 6.48 -5.62
N MET A 118 -15.19 6.89 -5.45
CA MET A 118 -14.32 6.38 -4.40
C MET A 118 -14.85 6.65 -2.99
N VAL A 119 -15.42 7.84 -2.74
CA VAL A 119 -16.03 8.15 -1.44
C VAL A 119 -17.17 7.19 -1.12
N GLY A 120 -17.99 6.82 -2.11
CA GLY A 120 -19.03 5.81 -1.94
C GLY A 120 -18.47 4.45 -1.51
N LEU A 121 -17.40 3.99 -2.15
CA LEU A 121 -16.72 2.73 -1.78
C LEU A 121 -16.07 2.79 -0.39
N ILE A 122 -15.50 3.94 -0.01
CA ILE A 122 -14.96 4.15 1.34
C ILE A 122 -16.09 4.10 2.37
N GLN A 123 -17.23 4.72 2.09
CA GLN A 123 -18.41 4.65 2.97
C GLN A 123 -18.92 3.22 3.11
N GLU A 124 -18.98 2.46 2.02
CA GLU A 124 -19.33 1.03 2.03
C GLU A 124 -18.37 0.24 2.93
N ALA A 125 -17.06 0.43 2.77
CA ALA A 125 -16.04 -0.24 3.59
C ALA A 125 -16.20 0.07 5.08
N PHE A 126 -16.39 1.34 5.44
CA PHE A 126 -16.63 1.73 6.83
C PHE A 126 -17.97 1.20 7.35
N GLY A 127 -18.98 1.08 6.49
CA GLY A 127 -20.28 0.49 6.80
C GLY A 127 -20.18 -0.93 7.36
N CYS A 128 -19.26 -1.74 6.82
CA CYS A 128 -19.02 -3.13 7.24
C CYS A 128 -18.30 -3.26 8.60
N LEU A 129 -17.73 -2.18 9.13
CA LEU A 129 -16.95 -2.18 10.36
C LEU A 129 -17.79 -1.82 11.59
N THR A 130 -17.40 -2.34 12.75
CA THR A 130 -17.94 -1.89 14.06
C THR A 130 -17.49 -0.46 14.38
N PRO A 131 -18.20 0.27 15.27
CA PRO A 131 -17.80 1.63 15.65
C PRO A 131 -16.37 1.75 16.20
N ALA A 132 -15.87 0.72 16.89
CA ALA A 132 -14.48 0.69 17.37
C ALA A 132 -13.51 0.57 16.19
N GLN A 133 -13.71 -0.45 15.33
CA GLN A 133 -12.90 -0.68 14.13
C GLN A 133 -12.87 0.54 13.20
N ARG A 134 -13.99 1.27 13.05
CA ARG A 134 -14.04 2.51 12.25
C ARG A 134 -13.08 3.57 12.77
N ARG A 135 -13.04 3.79 14.10
CA ARG A 135 -12.16 4.80 14.72
C ARG A 135 -10.70 4.43 14.55
N ASP A 136 -10.38 3.17 14.86
CA ASP A 136 -9.01 2.66 14.75
C ASP A 136 -8.53 2.69 13.31
N PHE A 137 -9.36 2.25 12.36
CA PHE A 137 -9.03 2.29 10.95
C PHE A 137 -8.86 3.73 10.43
N ALA A 138 -9.74 4.66 10.81
CA ALA A 138 -9.60 6.07 10.45
C ALA A 138 -8.32 6.70 11.01
N GLN A 139 -7.93 6.33 12.24
CA GLN A 139 -6.67 6.77 12.83
C GLN A 139 -5.47 6.23 12.05
N MET A 140 -5.50 4.94 11.68
CA MET A 140 -4.43 4.34 10.87
C MET A 140 -4.24 5.04 9.52
N ILE A 141 -5.34 5.44 8.87
CA ILE A 141 -5.31 6.22 7.62
C ILE A 141 -4.64 7.58 7.83
N LYS A 142 -5.05 8.33 8.85
CA LYS A 142 -4.51 9.67 9.14
C LYS A 142 -3.01 9.64 9.44
N GLU A 143 -2.57 8.66 10.21
CA GLU A 143 -1.18 8.53 10.64
C GLU A 143 -0.27 7.90 9.57
N ARG A 144 -0.85 7.45 8.44
CA ARG A 144 -0.19 6.59 7.45
C ARG A 144 0.48 5.37 8.12
N SER A 145 -0.05 4.93 9.25
CA SER A 145 0.62 3.98 10.14
C SER A 145 0.64 2.55 9.60
N PHE A 146 -0.11 2.27 8.52
CA PHE A 146 0.04 1.06 7.70
C PHE A 146 1.49 0.82 7.26
N LEU A 147 2.27 1.89 7.06
CA LEU A 147 3.68 1.80 6.67
C LEU A 147 4.62 1.55 7.86
N LYS A 148 4.18 1.83 9.10
CA LYS A 148 4.96 1.61 10.32
C LYS A 148 4.83 0.18 10.87
N GLN A 149 3.86 -0.59 10.37
CA GLN A 149 3.65 -2.00 10.72
C GLN A 149 4.39 -2.98 9.78
N LEU A 150 5.12 -2.44 8.79
CA LEU A 150 6.11 -3.16 7.96
C LEU A 150 7.45 -3.31 8.71
#